data_AF-A0A6B3FQS3-F1
#
_entry.id   AF-A0A6B3FQS3-F1
#
_cell.length_a   1.000
_cell.length_b   1.000
_cell.length_c   1.000
_cell.angle_alpha   90.00
_cell.angle_beta   90.00
_cell.angle_gamma   90.00
#
_symmetry.space_group_name_H-M   'P 1'
#
loop_
_entity.id
_entity.type
_entity.pdbx_description
1 polymer ?
#
loop_
_entity_poly.entity_id
_entity_poly.type
_entity_poly.pdbx_seq_one_letter_code
_entity_poly.pdbx_strand_id
1 'polypeptide(L)' 'VVDDGDLITGSSVTSGLDLGLYLLERELGPRVAHAVEELFAHERRGTVWRAQGTVPAAF' A
#
# COMPACT_ATOMS: atom_id res chain seq x y z
N VAL A 1 -4.31 2.08 -2.23
CA VAL A 1 -3.08 2.80 -1.82
C VAL A 1 -2.39 3.31 -3.07
N VAL A 2 -2.03 4.59 -3.07
CA VAL A 2 -1.24 5.23 -4.11
C VAL A 2 0.11 5.57 -3.50
N ASP A 3 1.19 5.05 -4.09
CA ASP A 3 2.55 5.32 -3.66
C ASP A 3 3.27 6.13 -4.73
N ASP A 4 3.62 7.36 -4.39
CA ASP A 4 4.41 8.30 -5.18
C ASP A 4 5.71 8.66 -4.45
N GLY A 5 6.38 7.66 -3.88
CA GLY A 5 7.69 7.82 -3.26
C GLY A 5 7.63 8.41 -1.86
N ASP A 6 7.77 9.73 -1.73
CA ASP A 6 7.74 10.44 -0.44
C ASP A 6 6.31 10.79 -0.01
N LEU A 7 5.34 10.72 -0.92
CA LEU A 7 3.91 10.84 -0.63
C LEU A 7 3.19 9.51 -0.88
N ILE A 8 2.56 8.97 0.17
CA ILE A 8 1.69 7.80 0.06
C ILE A 8 0.32 8.17 0.60
N THR A 9 -0.73 7.87 -0.18
CA THR A 9 -2.10 8.22 0.16
C THR A 9 -3.05 7.01 0.19
N GLY A 10 -4.00 7.08 1.11
CA GLY A 10 -5.22 6.27 1.16
C GLY A 10 -6.43 7.15 0.84
N SER A 11 -7.56 6.54 0.50
CA SER A 11 -8.79 7.27 0.13
C SER A 11 -9.68 7.52 1.36
N SER A 12 -10.34 6.48 1.85
CA SER A 12 -11.29 6.54 2.97
C SER A 12 -10.67 6.01 4.26
N VAL A 13 -11.41 6.13 5.37
CA VAL A 13 -10.98 5.70 6.70
C VAL A 13 -10.50 4.24 6.71
N THR A 14 -11.29 3.30 6.17
CA THR A 14 -10.91 1.88 6.18
C THR A 14 -9.68 1.60 5.32
N SER A 15 -9.49 2.33 4.22
CA SER A 15 -8.28 2.20 3.40
C SER A 15 -7.00 2.67 4.13
N GLY A 16 -7.13 3.33 5.27
CA GLY A 16 -6.04 3.65 6.17
C GLY A 16 -5.37 2.39 6.78
N LEU A 17 -6.11 1.29 6.97
CA LEU A 17 -5.53 0.01 7.38
C LEU A 17 -4.62 -0.56 6.29
N ASP A 18 -5.11 -0.60 5.04
CA ASP A 18 -4.30 -1.06 3.91
C ASP A 18 -3.08 -0.18 3.66
N LEU A 19 -3.18 1.12 3.98
CA LEU A 19 -2.05 2.06 3.95
C LEU A 19 -1.06 1.77 5.08
N GLY A 20 -1.51 1.56 6.31
CA GLY A 20 -0.63 1.26 7.44
C GLY A 20 0.15 -0.05 7.23
N LEU A 21 -0.55 -1.10 6.78
CA LEU A 21 0.07 -2.38 6.44
C LEU A 21 1.06 -2.25 5.29
N TYR A 22 0.77 -1.40 4.30
CA TYR A 22 1.71 -1.10 3.22
C TYR A 22 3.00 -0.49 3.73
N LEU A 23 2.91 0.48 4.64
CA LEU A 23 4.07 1.16 5.21
C LEU A 23 4.89 0.18 6.04
N LEU A 24 4.25 -0.70 6.82
CA LEU A 24 4.96 -1.77 7.53
C LEU A 24 5.74 -2.67 6.57
N GLU A 25 5.11 -3.10 5.48
CA GLU A 25 5.77 -3.94 4.48
C GLU A 25 6.94 -3.20 3.82
N ARG A 26 6.75 -1.94 3.45
CA ARG A 26 7.76 -1.10 2.80
C ARG A 26 8.97 -0.85 3.69
N GLU A 27 8.75 -0.51 4.96
CA GLU A 27 9.80 -0.06 5.88
C GLU A 27 10.44 -1.20 6.68
N LEU A 28 9.66 -2.25 7.00
CA LEU A 28 10.08 -3.34 7.89
C LEU A 28 10.02 -4.74 7.23
N GLY A 29 9.47 -4.82 6.02
CA GLY A 29 9.35 -6.06 5.26
C GLY A 29 8.05 -6.85 5.52
N PRO A 30 7.76 -7.83 4.65
CA PRO A 30 6.46 -8.49 4.60
C PRO A 30 6.13 -9.35 5.81
N ARG A 31 7.13 -9.87 6.55
CA ARG A 31 6.89 -10.70 7.74
C ARG A 31 6.26 -9.89 8.88
N VAL A 32 6.69 -8.63 9.05
CA VAL A 32 6.14 -7.74 10.07
C VAL A 32 4.73 -7.31 9.68
N ALA A 33 4.52 -6.92 8.43
CA ALA A 33 3.19 -6.59 7.92
C ALA A 33 2.21 -7.76 8.12
N HIS A 34 2.62 -8.98 7.76
CA HIS A 34 1.80 -10.18 7.91
C HIS A 34 1.42 -10.47 9.37
N ALA A 35 2.36 -10.35 10.31
CA ALA A 35 2.05 -10.52 11.74
C ALA A 35 1.02 -9.49 12.25
N VAL A 36 1.03 -8.27 11.70
CA VAL A 36 0.05 -7.23 12.04
C VAL A 36 -1.30 -7.49 11.35
N GLU A 37 -1.33 -8.00 10.12
CA GLU A 37 -2.58 -8.46 9.48
C GLU A 37 -3.28 -9.51 10.34
N GLU A 38 -2.54 -10.51 10.83
CA GLU A 38 -3.07 -11.54 11.73
C GLU A 38 -3.58 -10.96 13.05
N LEU A 39 -2.83 -10.03 13.66
CA LEU A 39 -3.23 -9.38 14.92
C LEU A 39 -4.55 -8.62 14.79
N PHE A 40 -4.75 -7.92 13.67
CA PHE A 40 -5.95 -7.13 13.42
C PHE A 40 -7.05 -7.91 12.70
N ALA A 41 -6.81 -9.19 12.36
CA ALA A 41 -7.68 -10.01 11.54
C ALA A 41 -8.15 -9.28 10.25
N HIS A 42 -7.24 -8.51 9.65
CA HIS A 42 -7.50 -7.71 8.45
C HIS A 42 -6.57 -8.15 7.33
N GLU A 43 -7.13 -8.82 6.34
CA GLU A 43 -6.41 -9.19 5.12
C GLU A 43 -6.37 -8.01 4.16
N ARG A 44 -5.17 -7.58 3.76
CA ARG A 44 -5.02 -6.54 2.75
C ARG A 44 -5.42 -7.05 1.37
N ARG A 45 -6.20 -6.27 0.63
CA ARG A 45 -6.68 -6.63 -0.71
C ARG A 45 -6.36 -5.56 -1.75
N GLY A 46 -6.16 -6.00 -2.99
CA GLY A 46 -5.91 -5.14 -4.16
C GLY A 46 -4.43 -4.83 -4.40
N THR A 47 -4.17 -4.10 -5.50
CA THR A 47 -2.82 -3.77 -5.96
C THR A 47 -2.49 -2.31 -5.62
N VAL A 48 -1.27 -2.07 -5.13
CA VAL A 48 -0.75 -0.70 -4.94
C VAL A 48 -0.49 -0.07 -6.30
N TRP A 49 -1.03 1.12 -6.54
CA TRP A 49 -0.68 1.87 -7.73
C TRP A 49 0.67 2.56 -7.54
N ARG A 50 1.52 2.49 -8.57
CA ARG A 50 2.78 3.24 -8.70
C ARG A 50 2.90 3.75 -10.12
N ALA A 51 3.53 4.92 -10.30
CA ALA A 51 3.84 5.50 -11.60
C ALA A 51 5.04 4.79 -12.28
N GLN A 52 4.94 3.48 -12.48
CA GLN A 52 5.97 2.65 -13.10
C GLN A 52 5.50 2.17 -14.48
N GLY A 53 6.42 2.12 -15.44
CA GLY A 53 6.17 1.66 -16.81
C GLY A 53 6.34 2.74 -17.87
N THR A 54 6.00 2.41 -19.11
CA THR A 54 6.08 3.34 -20.25
C THR A 54 5.02 4.42 -20.14
N VAL A 55 5.40 5.68 -20.36
CA VAL A 55 4.45 6.79 -20.46
C VAL A 55 3.62 6.62 -21.75
N PRO A 56 2.28 6.77 -21.70
CA PRO A 56 1.44 6.73 -22.90
C PRO A 56 1.90 7.76 -23.94
N ALA A 57 1.89 7.39 -25.22
CA ALA A 57 2.12 8.35 -26.30
C ALA A 57 1.03 9.43 -26.25
N ALA A 58 1.43 10.69 -26.37
CA ALA A 58 0.47 11.80 -26.46
C ALA A 58 -0.43 11.61 -27.70
N PHE A 59 -1.74 11.82 -27.51
CA PHE A 59 -2.72 11.81 -28.60
C PHE A 59 -2.62 13.07 -29.45
#